data_AF-A0A4Q4Z9J8-F1
#
_entry.id   AF-A0A4Q4Z9J8-F1
#
_cell.length_a   1.000
_cell.length_b   1.000
_cell.length_c   1.000
_cell.angle_alpha   90.00
_cell.angle_beta   90.00
_cell.angle_gamma   90.00
#
_symmetry.space_group_name_H-M   'P 1'
#
loop_
_entity.id
_entity.type
_entity.pdbx_description
1 polymer ?
#
loop_
_entity_poly.entity_id
_entity_poly.type
_entity_poly.pdbx_seq_one_letter_code
_entity_poly.pdbx_strand_id
1 'polypeptide(L)'
;MTRKTPPTAAPTRNPRPRVERGRALGPRRGSGRRLGPEGRTDMGTPGTSAACLDRAAGDIAAGAASPQSDPAEGGSSITESGTSVPPSAMIPGVESYEATVETADDGTRADPEGFAVEFRNARTGQRQRFSFDQFTGGHLLHLAVAGCVYNDLYREAAARGLTLTHVSVSADGGFAGEPCASSGITYRIHVEGAAPRHALQQLVAHVQEIAEVPSALRVGADVRPLPPVVVSTEG
;
A
#
# COMPACT_ATOMS: atom_id res chain seq x y z
N MET A 1 -42.23 21.78 54.73
CA MET A 1 -41.11 20.86 55.04
C MET A 1 -40.38 20.51 53.75
N THR A 2 -39.44 21.36 53.37
CA THR A 2 -38.65 21.27 52.12
C THR A 2 -37.40 20.42 52.39
N ARG A 3 -37.30 19.24 51.75
CA ARG A 3 -36.09 18.41 51.81
C ARG A 3 -35.06 18.90 50.78
N LYS A 4 -33.86 19.11 51.28
CA LYS A 4 -32.68 19.68 50.61
C LYS A 4 -31.92 18.56 49.90
N THR A 5 -31.77 18.64 48.59
CA THR A 5 -30.95 17.72 47.78
C THR A 5 -29.46 18.06 47.95
N PRO A 6 -28.55 17.08 48.09
CA PRO A 6 -27.11 17.36 48.14
C PRO A 6 -26.52 17.54 46.72
N PRO A 7 -25.42 18.30 46.56
CA PRO A 7 -24.85 18.60 45.25
C PRO A 7 -23.99 17.46 44.68
N THR A 8 -24.11 17.27 43.37
CA THR A 8 -23.36 16.35 42.51
C THR A 8 -21.87 16.71 42.45
N ALA A 9 -20.99 15.73 42.68
CA ALA A 9 -19.54 15.88 42.57
C ALA A 9 -19.10 16.07 41.10
N ALA A 10 -18.23 17.05 40.86
CA ALA A 10 -17.61 17.31 39.56
C ALA A 10 -16.48 16.31 39.25
N PRO A 11 -16.25 15.95 37.97
CA PRO A 11 -15.19 15.02 37.60
C PRO A 11 -13.80 15.65 37.72
N THR A 12 -12.88 14.91 38.35
CA THR A 12 -11.46 15.25 38.51
C THR A 12 -10.74 15.26 37.16
N ARG A 13 -10.13 16.40 36.81
CA ARG A 13 -9.22 16.52 35.66
C ARG A 13 -7.92 15.76 35.94
N ASN A 14 -7.59 14.81 35.07
CA ASN A 14 -6.31 14.10 35.07
C ASN A 14 -5.18 15.05 34.59
N PRO A 15 -4.06 15.21 35.32
CA PRO A 15 -2.96 16.05 34.87
C PRO A 15 -2.15 15.37 33.75
N ARG A 16 -1.90 16.09 32.65
CA ARG A 16 -1.02 15.65 31.55
C ARG A 16 0.44 15.58 32.04
N PRO A 17 1.27 14.63 31.55
CA PRO A 17 2.68 14.60 31.86
C PRO A 17 3.42 15.79 31.21
N ARG A 18 4.30 16.40 32.01
CA ARG A 18 5.16 17.54 31.69
C ARG A 18 6.33 17.04 30.82
N VAL A 19 6.46 17.56 29.60
CA VAL A 19 7.63 17.35 28.75
C VAL A 19 8.80 18.15 29.34
N GLU A 20 9.80 17.47 29.87
CA GLU A 20 11.08 18.09 30.24
C GLU A 20 11.95 18.29 29.00
N ARG A 21 12.34 19.55 28.76
CA ARG A 21 13.34 19.91 27.75
C ARG A 21 14.73 19.63 28.31
N GLY A 22 15.36 18.56 27.83
CA GLY A 22 16.77 18.25 28.07
C GLY A 22 17.69 19.22 27.33
N ARG A 23 18.58 19.87 28.10
CA ARG A 23 19.61 20.82 27.67
C ARG A 23 20.67 20.20 26.76
N ALA A 24 21.13 21.01 25.81
CA ALA A 24 22.31 20.80 24.99
C ALA A 24 23.61 20.78 25.81
N LEU A 25 24.49 19.82 25.48
CA LEU A 25 25.91 19.81 25.83
C LEU A 25 26.69 19.46 24.56
N GLY A 26 27.41 20.44 24.00
CA GLY A 26 28.39 20.21 22.94
C GLY A 26 29.76 19.84 23.50
N PRO A 27 30.69 19.40 22.64
CA PRO A 27 32.02 20.02 22.70
C PRO A 27 32.68 20.29 21.33
N ARG A 28 33.28 21.49 21.30
CA ARG A 28 34.63 21.87 20.84
C ARG A 28 35.10 21.62 19.39
N ARG A 29 35.37 22.78 18.78
CA ARG A 29 36.25 23.11 17.65
C ARG A 29 37.58 22.35 17.63
N GLY A 30 37.95 21.87 16.44
CA GLY A 30 39.33 21.58 16.00
C GLY A 30 39.51 22.08 14.56
N SER A 31 40.52 22.91 14.36
CA SER A 31 40.86 23.66 13.15
C SER A 31 41.71 22.86 12.16
N GLY A 32 41.49 23.05 10.85
CA GLY A 32 42.46 22.66 9.82
C GLY A 32 42.00 22.93 8.38
N ARG A 33 42.32 24.11 7.84
CA ARG A 33 42.21 24.44 6.41
C ARG A 33 43.38 23.80 5.62
N ARG A 34 43.14 23.35 4.38
CA ARG A 34 43.69 23.94 3.14
C ARG A 34 43.08 23.31 1.88
N LEU A 35 42.80 24.19 0.92
CA LEU A 35 42.34 23.95 -0.46
C LEU A 35 43.55 23.84 -1.40
N GLY A 36 43.39 23.12 -2.52
CA GLY A 36 44.22 23.24 -3.73
C GLY A 36 43.92 22.15 -4.77
N PRO A 37 44.01 22.42 -6.10
CA PRO A 37 42.99 22.04 -7.08
C PRO A 37 43.47 21.17 -8.27
N GLU A 38 42.53 20.93 -9.20
CA GLU A 38 42.67 20.62 -10.64
C GLU A 38 42.54 19.16 -11.12
N GLY A 39 41.72 18.97 -12.17
CA GLY A 39 41.65 17.75 -12.98
C GLY A 39 40.29 17.50 -13.62
N ARG A 40 40.10 17.99 -14.85
CA ARG A 40 38.88 17.90 -15.69
C ARG A 40 39.07 16.81 -16.76
N THR A 41 37.95 16.34 -17.35
CA THR A 41 37.77 15.46 -18.55
C THR A 41 37.85 13.95 -18.25
N ASP A 42 37.05 13.03 -18.82
CA ASP A 42 36.22 13.03 -20.03
C ASP A 42 35.12 11.93 -19.99
N MET A 43 34.24 12.00 -20.99
CA MET A 43 33.09 11.21 -21.44
C MET A 43 33.08 9.67 -21.29
N GLY A 44 31.85 9.13 -21.09
CA GLY A 44 31.35 8.00 -21.88
C GLY A 44 31.09 6.67 -21.16
N THR A 45 29.84 6.44 -20.74
CA THR A 45 29.22 5.09 -20.77
C THR A 45 27.69 5.20 -20.72
N PRO A 46 26.93 4.70 -21.72
CA PRO A 46 25.52 4.38 -21.56
C PRO A 46 25.41 2.96 -20.99
N GLY A 47 24.95 2.84 -19.76
CA GLY A 47 24.71 1.57 -19.09
C GLY A 47 24.52 1.86 -17.61
N THR A 48 23.41 1.59 -16.97
CA THR A 48 22.44 0.51 -17.15
C THR A 48 21.06 1.05 -16.80
N SER A 49 20.06 0.82 -17.65
CA SER A 49 18.66 0.86 -17.20
C SER A 49 18.58 -0.05 -15.97
N ALA A 50 18.02 0.43 -14.88
CA ALA A 50 17.82 -0.35 -13.67
C ALA A 50 16.84 -1.47 -14.01
N ALA A 51 17.40 -2.61 -14.43
CA ALA A 51 16.68 -3.87 -14.58
C ALA A 51 15.87 -4.09 -13.31
N CYS A 52 14.60 -4.44 -13.48
CA CYS A 52 13.67 -4.70 -12.38
C CYS A 52 14.39 -5.53 -11.30
N LEU A 53 14.45 -4.96 -10.10
CA LEU A 53 15.25 -5.49 -8.99
C LEU A 53 14.80 -6.92 -8.69
N ASP A 54 15.52 -7.87 -9.28
CA ASP A 54 15.32 -9.29 -9.11
C ASP A 54 15.84 -9.68 -7.73
N ARG A 55 14.92 -9.98 -6.82
CA ARG A 55 15.19 -10.76 -5.61
C ARG A 55 14.06 -11.76 -5.38
N ALA A 56 14.34 -12.97 -5.87
CA ALA A 56 13.84 -14.28 -5.45
C ALA A 56 12.37 -14.61 -5.73
N ALA A 57 12.08 -15.07 -6.95
CA ALA A 57 11.00 -16.01 -7.21
C ALA A 57 11.60 -17.36 -7.66
N GLY A 58 11.29 -18.42 -6.91
CA GLY A 58 11.69 -19.79 -7.24
C GLY A 58 10.99 -20.33 -8.50
N ASP A 59 11.72 -21.17 -9.22
CA ASP A 59 11.44 -21.69 -10.56
C ASP A 59 10.06 -22.34 -10.75
N ILE A 60 9.32 -21.91 -11.79
CA ILE A 60 8.41 -22.77 -12.57
C ILE A 60 8.47 -22.36 -14.05
N ALA A 61 8.82 -23.29 -14.93
CA ALA A 61 9.01 -23.10 -16.37
C ALA A 61 7.77 -23.50 -17.20
N ALA A 62 7.43 -22.68 -18.20
CA ALA A 62 6.75 -22.99 -19.49
C ALA A 62 6.67 -21.65 -20.28
N GLY A 63 6.91 -21.51 -21.58
CA GLY A 63 6.94 -22.41 -22.72
C GLY A 63 6.04 -21.82 -23.83
N ALA A 64 6.64 -21.41 -24.97
CA ALA A 64 6.02 -20.96 -26.24
C ALA A 64 5.41 -19.54 -26.26
N ALA A 65 5.30 -18.81 -27.39
CA ALA A 65 5.94 -18.72 -28.70
C ALA A 65 5.33 -17.46 -29.35
N SER A 66 6.14 -16.58 -29.94
CA SER A 66 5.67 -15.34 -30.58
C SER A 66 5.09 -15.58 -31.99
N PRO A 67 4.32 -14.61 -32.51
CA PRO A 67 4.55 -14.20 -33.89
C PRO A 67 4.69 -12.68 -34.06
N GLN A 68 5.45 -12.36 -35.11
CA GLN A 68 5.90 -11.05 -35.57
C GLN A 68 4.80 -10.25 -36.28
N SER A 69 4.90 -8.92 -36.26
CA SER A 69 4.37 -8.05 -37.31
C SER A 69 5.23 -6.79 -37.43
N ASP A 70 5.75 -6.57 -38.64
CA ASP A 70 6.55 -5.42 -39.09
C ASP A 70 5.68 -4.20 -39.46
N PRO A 71 6.29 -3.00 -39.68
CA PRO A 71 5.69 -1.71 -39.36
C PRO A 71 5.04 -1.00 -40.56
N ALA A 72 4.16 -0.05 -40.26
CA ALA A 72 3.71 0.97 -41.22
C ALA A 72 3.95 2.37 -40.65
N GLU A 73 4.78 3.13 -41.36
CA GLU A 73 5.00 4.57 -41.19
C GLU A 73 3.75 5.38 -41.55
N GLY A 74 3.56 6.50 -40.85
CA GLY A 74 2.54 7.48 -41.19
C GLY A 74 2.58 8.66 -40.22
N GLY A 75 3.49 9.60 -40.47
CA GLY A 75 3.59 10.84 -39.71
C GLY A 75 2.39 11.75 -39.95
N SER A 76 1.98 12.47 -38.90
CA SER A 76 1.36 13.79 -39.07
C SER A 76 1.61 14.66 -37.84
N SER A 77 1.95 15.90 -38.15
CA SER A 77 2.44 16.98 -37.29
C SER A 77 1.51 17.34 -36.14
N ILE A 78 2.14 17.55 -34.97
CA ILE A 78 1.55 18.17 -33.79
C ILE A 78 1.56 19.68 -34.01
N THR A 79 0.39 20.31 -34.02
CA THR A 79 0.23 21.74 -33.74
C THR A 79 -0.18 21.87 -32.28
N GLU A 80 0.71 22.40 -31.46
CA GLU A 80 0.43 22.77 -30.06
C GLU A 80 -0.56 23.93 -30.03
N SER A 81 -1.81 23.62 -29.69
CA SER A 81 -2.80 24.62 -29.25
C SER A 81 -3.11 24.35 -27.79
N GLY A 82 -2.46 25.14 -26.91
CA GLY A 82 -2.66 25.13 -25.47
C GLY A 82 -4.14 25.30 -25.12
N THR A 83 -4.78 24.19 -24.79
CA THR A 83 -6.10 24.18 -24.18
C THR A 83 -5.86 23.95 -22.70
N SER A 84 -6.11 24.97 -21.88
CA SER A 84 -6.14 24.83 -20.43
C SER A 84 -7.13 23.72 -20.08
N VAL A 85 -6.64 22.62 -19.52
CA VAL A 85 -7.50 21.57 -18.98
C VAL A 85 -8.28 22.21 -17.81
N PRO A 86 -9.63 22.34 -17.91
CA PRO A 86 -10.40 22.82 -16.77
C PRO A 86 -10.26 21.81 -15.62
N PRO A 87 -10.36 22.24 -14.34
CA PRO A 87 -10.37 21.31 -13.23
C PRO A 87 -11.46 20.26 -13.48
N SER A 88 -11.09 18.98 -13.45
CA SER A 88 -11.99 17.84 -13.69
C SER A 88 -13.32 18.09 -13.02
N ALA A 89 -14.38 18.18 -13.83
CA ALA A 89 -15.73 18.07 -13.32
C ALA A 89 -15.78 16.76 -12.53
N MET A 90 -16.13 16.85 -11.24
CA MET A 90 -16.25 15.67 -10.38
C MET A 90 -17.23 14.69 -11.02
N ILE A 91 -16.69 13.57 -11.52
CA ILE A 91 -17.51 12.39 -11.80
C ILE A 91 -18.05 11.95 -10.44
N PRO A 92 -19.38 11.88 -10.24
CA PRO A 92 -19.94 11.47 -8.96
C PRO A 92 -19.41 10.10 -8.56
N GLY A 93 -18.74 10.02 -7.40
CA GLY A 93 -18.22 8.78 -6.82
C GLY A 93 -16.72 8.51 -6.96
N VAL A 94 -15.92 9.42 -7.56
CA VAL A 94 -14.46 9.23 -7.64
C VAL A 94 -13.79 9.77 -6.37
N GLU A 95 -13.38 8.88 -5.46
CA GLU A 95 -12.45 9.23 -4.39
C GLU A 95 -11.02 9.35 -4.96
N SER A 96 -10.33 10.45 -4.65
CA SER A 96 -8.91 10.65 -5.00
C SER A 96 -8.00 10.17 -3.88
N TYR A 97 -6.97 9.39 -4.20
CA TYR A 97 -6.00 8.86 -3.25
C TYR A 97 -4.58 9.36 -3.58
N GLU A 98 -4.28 10.61 -3.20
CA GLU A 98 -2.94 11.19 -3.37
C GLU A 98 -1.93 10.54 -2.40
N ALA A 99 -0.72 10.25 -2.89
CA ALA A 99 0.37 9.71 -2.10
C ALA A 99 1.69 10.39 -2.50
N THR A 100 2.46 10.85 -1.50
CA THR A 100 3.76 11.50 -1.69
C THR A 100 4.85 10.70 -0.99
N VAL A 101 6.00 10.56 -1.65
CA VAL A 101 7.24 10.01 -1.07
C VAL A 101 8.30 11.10 -1.16
N GLU A 102 8.89 11.46 -0.02
CA GLU A 102 9.93 12.50 0.08
C GLU A 102 11.22 11.93 0.66
N THR A 103 12.34 12.52 0.29
CA THR A 103 13.65 12.17 0.83
C THR A 103 13.82 12.73 2.24
N ALA A 104 14.12 11.87 3.22
CA ALA A 104 14.36 12.28 4.61
C ALA A 104 15.85 12.40 4.97
N ASP A 105 16.74 11.73 4.22
CA ASP A 105 18.18 11.62 4.53
C ASP A 105 19.04 11.69 3.25
N ASP A 106 20.31 12.10 3.40
CA ASP A 106 21.30 12.13 2.31
C ASP A 106 21.86 10.73 1.99
N GLY A 107 21.99 10.36 0.71
CA GLY A 107 22.65 9.11 0.32
C GLY A 107 22.27 8.58 -1.07
N THR A 108 22.90 7.49 -1.49
CA THR A 108 22.64 6.81 -2.79
C THR A 108 22.03 5.42 -2.62
N ARG A 109 22.38 4.69 -1.55
CA ARG A 109 21.87 3.36 -1.25
C ARG A 109 21.91 3.14 0.26
N ALA A 110 20.81 2.66 0.82
CA ALA A 110 20.70 2.21 2.20
C ALA A 110 20.29 0.74 2.21
N ASP A 111 20.60 0.04 3.30
CA ASP A 111 19.99 -1.27 3.54
C ASP A 111 18.48 -1.08 3.76
N PRO A 112 17.63 -1.93 3.17
CA PRO A 112 16.19 -1.78 3.32
C PRO A 112 15.80 -2.07 4.77
N GLU A 113 15.10 -1.11 5.38
CA GLU A 113 14.44 -1.32 6.66
C GLU A 113 13.07 -1.98 6.44
N GLY A 114 12.75 -2.97 7.29
CA GLY A 114 11.42 -3.52 7.36
C GLY A 114 10.42 -2.46 7.83
N PHE A 115 9.22 -2.52 7.28
CA PHE A 115 8.15 -1.58 7.61
C PHE A 115 7.06 -2.32 8.36
N ALA A 116 6.62 -1.75 9.49
CA ALA A 116 5.41 -2.18 10.16
C ALA A 116 4.69 -0.98 10.75
N VAL A 117 3.39 -0.87 10.49
CA VAL A 117 2.54 0.16 11.08
C VAL A 117 1.29 -0.48 11.67
N GLU A 118 0.93 -0.03 12.87
CA GLU A 118 -0.32 -0.39 13.53
C GLU A 118 -1.16 0.86 13.75
N PHE A 119 -2.43 0.79 13.37
CA PHE A 119 -3.35 1.90 13.54
C PHE A 119 -4.78 1.39 13.69
N ARG A 120 -5.67 2.26 14.21
CA ARG A 120 -7.11 1.97 14.21
C ARG A 120 -7.70 2.52 12.92
N ASN A 121 -8.24 1.63 12.09
CA ASN A 121 -8.88 2.02 10.84
C ASN A 121 -10.25 2.63 11.15
N ALA A 122 -10.48 3.87 10.72
CA ALA A 122 -11.71 4.60 11.00
C ALA A 122 -12.93 4.03 10.26
N ARG A 123 -12.74 3.40 9.09
CA ARG A 123 -13.82 2.80 8.28
C ARG A 123 -14.29 1.47 8.86
N THR A 124 -13.37 0.63 9.35
CA THR A 124 -13.70 -0.72 9.86
C THR A 124 -13.79 -0.79 11.39
N GLY A 125 -13.25 0.21 12.09
CA GLY A 125 -13.11 0.22 13.55
C GLY A 125 -12.00 -0.70 14.08
N GLN A 126 -11.38 -1.53 13.23
CA GLN A 126 -10.40 -2.55 13.63
C GLN A 126 -9.01 -1.96 13.86
N ARG A 127 -8.23 -2.61 14.72
CA ARG A 127 -6.77 -2.39 14.75
C ARG A 127 -6.16 -3.19 13.61
N GLN A 128 -5.59 -2.49 12.64
CA GLN A 128 -4.91 -3.07 11.50
C GLN A 128 -3.41 -2.99 11.71
N ARG A 129 -2.72 -4.03 11.25
CA ARG A 129 -1.27 -4.06 11.14
C ARG A 129 -0.91 -4.30 9.69
N PHE A 130 -0.08 -3.43 9.12
CA PHE A 130 0.56 -3.68 7.84
C PHE A 130 2.03 -3.94 8.10
N SER A 131 2.60 -4.91 7.39
CA SER A 131 4.02 -5.21 7.52
C SER A 131 4.60 -5.87 6.28
N PHE A 132 5.84 -5.51 5.96
CA PHE A 132 6.67 -6.13 4.93
C PHE A 132 8.15 -5.95 5.30
N ASP A 133 9.01 -6.79 4.74
CA ASP A 133 10.44 -6.84 5.06
C ASP A 133 11.25 -5.69 4.42
N GLN A 134 10.68 -5.01 3.43
CA GLN A 134 11.27 -3.84 2.76
C GLN A 134 10.18 -2.97 2.10
N PHE A 135 10.39 -1.66 2.02
CA PHE A 135 9.46 -0.76 1.34
C PHE A 135 9.77 -0.64 -0.15
N THR A 136 8.86 -1.12 -1.02
CA THR A 136 8.94 -0.91 -2.48
C THR A 136 7.55 -0.62 -3.07
N GLY A 137 7.51 -0.12 -4.31
CA GLY A 137 6.25 0.08 -5.04
C GLY A 137 5.43 -1.21 -5.20
N GLY A 138 6.08 -2.37 -5.38
CA GLY A 138 5.41 -3.67 -5.41
C GLY A 138 4.73 -4.01 -4.09
N HIS A 139 5.41 -3.78 -2.95
CA HIS A 139 4.80 -3.96 -1.63
C HIS A 139 3.59 -3.04 -1.43
N LEU A 140 3.67 -1.78 -1.87
CA LEU A 140 2.55 -0.85 -1.80
C LEU A 140 1.37 -1.27 -2.68
N LEU A 141 1.64 -1.75 -3.90
CA LEU A 141 0.61 -2.26 -4.80
C LEU A 141 -0.10 -3.48 -4.19
N HIS A 142 0.66 -4.45 -3.68
CA HIS A 142 0.10 -5.62 -3.01
C HIS A 142 -0.66 -5.23 -1.73
N LEU A 143 -0.16 -4.25 -0.96
CA LEU A 143 -0.87 -3.72 0.19
C LEU A 143 -2.20 -3.05 -0.20
N ALA A 144 -2.26 -2.35 -1.33
CA ALA A 144 -3.50 -1.75 -1.82
C ALA A 144 -4.54 -2.83 -2.15
N VAL A 145 -4.14 -3.93 -2.79
CA VAL A 145 -4.98 -5.10 -3.05
C VAL A 145 -5.48 -5.71 -1.74
N ALA A 146 -4.57 -6.04 -0.83
CA ALA A 146 -4.91 -6.69 0.43
C ALA A 146 -5.79 -5.80 1.33
N GLY A 147 -5.46 -4.52 1.43
CA GLY A 147 -6.17 -3.54 2.24
C GLY A 147 -7.59 -3.27 1.73
N CYS A 148 -7.78 -3.20 0.41
CA CYS A 148 -9.11 -3.07 -0.19
C CYS A 148 -10.01 -4.26 0.17
N VAL A 149 -9.53 -5.49 -0.07
CA VAL A 149 -10.28 -6.71 0.26
C VAL A 149 -10.56 -6.81 1.77
N TYR A 150 -9.57 -6.50 2.62
CA TYR A 150 -9.76 -6.49 4.08
C TYR A 150 -10.89 -5.53 4.50
N ASN A 151 -10.86 -4.30 3.98
CA ASN A 151 -11.82 -3.27 4.36
C ASN A 151 -13.24 -3.64 3.91
N ASP A 152 -13.36 -4.21 2.71
CA ASP A 152 -14.61 -4.67 2.14
C ASP A 152 -15.19 -5.83 2.95
N LEU A 153 -14.37 -6.79 3.40
CA LEU A 153 -14.83 -7.88 4.27
C LEU A 153 -15.51 -7.35 5.54
N TYR A 154 -14.93 -6.36 6.22
CA TYR A 154 -15.55 -5.78 7.41
C TYR A 154 -16.78 -4.93 7.10
N ARG A 155 -16.73 -4.11 6.03
CA ARG A 155 -17.89 -3.29 5.62
C ARG A 155 -19.09 -4.17 5.28
N GLU A 156 -18.87 -5.18 4.45
CA GLU A 156 -19.91 -6.06 3.95
C GLU A 156 -20.40 -7.05 5.03
N ALA A 157 -19.54 -7.49 5.95
CA ALA A 157 -19.97 -8.26 7.11
C ALA A 157 -20.92 -7.46 8.00
N ALA A 158 -20.58 -6.19 8.30
CA ALA A 158 -21.41 -5.31 9.11
C ALA A 158 -22.79 -5.08 8.45
N ALA A 159 -22.83 -4.87 7.13
CA ALA A 159 -24.08 -4.72 6.38
C ALA A 159 -24.99 -5.96 6.45
N ARG A 160 -24.40 -7.15 6.65
CA ARG A 160 -25.10 -8.44 6.78
C ARG A 160 -25.34 -8.88 8.24
N GLY A 161 -24.93 -8.07 9.23
CA GLY A 161 -25.01 -8.43 10.64
C GLY A 161 -24.08 -9.58 11.04
N LEU A 162 -23.03 -9.86 10.27
CA LEU A 162 -22.05 -10.90 10.55
C LEU A 162 -20.93 -10.36 11.44
N THR A 163 -20.54 -11.13 12.46
CA THR A 163 -19.42 -10.78 13.35
C THR A 163 -18.17 -11.53 12.93
N LEU A 164 -17.19 -10.80 12.39
CA LEU A 164 -15.86 -11.34 12.09
C LEU A 164 -14.94 -11.19 13.31
N THR A 165 -14.28 -12.27 13.71
CA THR A 165 -13.34 -12.30 14.85
C THR A 165 -11.90 -12.15 14.39
N HIS A 166 -11.58 -12.59 13.17
CA HIS A 166 -10.27 -12.43 12.57
C HIS A 166 -10.40 -12.30 11.06
N VAL A 167 -9.61 -11.39 10.48
CA VAL A 167 -9.40 -11.29 9.05
C VAL A 167 -7.93 -11.07 8.81
N SER A 168 -7.37 -11.85 7.89
CA SER A 168 -6.04 -11.63 7.34
C SER A 168 -6.12 -11.72 5.83
N VAL A 169 -5.54 -10.72 5.16
CA VAL A 169 -5.41 -10.71 3.71
C VAL A 169 -3.96 -10.41 3.39
N SER A 170 -3.35 -11.25 2.56
CA SER A 170 -2.00 -11.02 2.01
C SER A 170 -2.07 -11.08 0.50
N ALA A 171 -1.25 -10.27 -0.15
CA ALA A 171 -1.09 -10.29 -1.60
C ALA A 171 0.40 -10.40 -1.95
N ASP A 172 0.67 -11.04 -3.07
CA ASP A 172 2.01 -11.37 -3.54
C ASP A 172 2.04 -11.42 -5.06
N GLY A 173 3.20 -11.16 -5.65
CA GLY A 173 3.37 -11.00 -7.08
C GLY A 173 4.77 -10.50 -7.44
N GLY A 174 5.15 -10.68 -8.69
CA GLY A 174 6.45 -10.26 -9.21
C GLY A 174 6.34 -9.27 -10.35
N PHE A 175 7.50 -8.71 -10.71
CA PHE A 175 7.69 -7.93 -11.91
C PHE A 175 8.93 -8.44 -12.62
N ALA A 176 8.83 -8.71 -13.92
CA ALA A 176 9.90 -9.31 -14.71
C ALA A 176 9.85 -8.86 -16.18
N GLY A 177 10.92 -9.12 -16.93
CA GLY A 177 11.01 -8.85 -18.37
C GLY A 177 11.55 -7.46 -18.75
N GLU A 178 11.58 -7.19 -20.07
CA GLU A 178 11.99 -5.92 -20.68
C GLU A 178 11.05 -5.59 -21.87
N PRO A 179 10.20 -4.55 -21.79
CA PRO A 179 9.98 -3.71 -20.61
C PRO A 179 9.38 -4.50 -19.45
N CYS A 180 9.64 -4.06 -18.23
CA CYS A 180 9.21 -4.76 -17.03
C CYS A 180 7.68 -4.77 -16.90
N ALA A 181 7.12 -5.96 -16.70
CA ALA A 181 5.69 -6.21 -16.57
C ALA A 181 5.37 -7.06 -15.33
N SER A 182 4.14 -6.99 -14.83
CA SER A 182 3.70 -7.85 -13.73
C SER A 182 3.69 -9.32 -14.17
N SER A 183 4.18 -10.22 -13.32
CA SER A 183 4.04 -11.67 -13.49
C SER A 183 2.70 -12.21 -12.95
N GLY A 184 1.80 -11.30 -12.57
CA GLY A 184 0.54 -11.59 -11.91
C GLY A 184 0.59 -11.31 -10.41
N ILE A 185 -0.59 -11.09 -9.83
CA ILE A 185 -0.81 -10.83 -8.41
C ILE A 185 -1.78 -11.90 -7.89
N THR A 186 -1.38 -12.58 -6.84
CA THR A 186 -2.25 -13.49 -6.09
C THR A 186 -2.53 -12.92 -4.72
N TYR A 187 -3.73 -13.18 -4.17
CA TYR A 187 -4.03 -12.80 -2.80
C TYR A 187 -4.74 -13.91 -2.03
N ARG A 188 -4.38 -14.08 -0.76
CA ARG A 188 -4.98 -15.03 0.18
C ARG A 188 -5.91 -14.31 1.13
N ILE A 189 -7.07 -14.92 1.36
CA ILE A 189 -8.06 -14.46 2.33
C ILE A 189 -8.17 -15.51 3.42
N HIS A 190 -8.04 -15.07 4.68
CA HIS A 190 -8.40 -15.85 5.86
C HIS A 190 -9.45 -15.08 6.65
N VAL A 191 -10.62 -15.69 6.85
CA VAL A 191 -11.72 -15.13 7.62
C VAL A 191 -12.14 -16.11 8.70
N GLU A 192 -12.25 -15.60 9.92
CA GLU A 192 -12.86 -16.27 11.06
C GLU A 192 -14.02 -15.40 11.58
N GLY A 193 -15.13 -16.03 11.98
CA GLY A 193 -16.27 -15.30 12.52
C GLY A 193 -17.26 -16.16 13.28
N ALA A 194 -18.00 -15.50 14.17
CA ALA A 194 -19.13 -16.06 14.90
C ALA A 194 -20.38 -15.97 14.01
N ALA A 195 -20.39 -16.77 12.95
CA ALA A 195 -21.46 -16.84 11.96
C ALA A 195 -21.40 -18.17 11.20
N PRO A 196 -22.49 -18.59 10.53
CA PRO A 196 -22.50 -19.87 9.84
C PRO A 196 -21.46 -19.89 8.73
N ARG A 197 -20.73 -21.00 8.61
CA ARG A 197 -19.65 -21.14 7.61
C ARG A 197 -20.08 -20.76 6.20
N HIS A 198 -21.31 -21.14 5.79
CA HIS A 198 -21.84 -20.82 4.47
C HIS A 198 -22.03 -19.31 4.26
N ALA A 199 -22.46 -18.57 5.29
CA ALA A 199 -22.63 -17.12 5.24
C ALA A 199 -21.26 -16.42 5.10
N LEU A 200 -20.25 -16.91 5.82
CA LEU A 200 -18.87 -16.42 5.67
C LEU A 200 -18.31 -16.70 4.26
N GLN A 201 -18.60 -17.87 3.68
CA GLN A 201 -18.20 -18.17 2.30
C GLN A 201 -18.88 -17.25 1.29
N GLN A 202 -20.18 -16.99 1.45
CA GLN A 202 -20.92 -16.04 0.61
C GLN A 202 -20.38 -14.61 0.72
N LEU A 203 -20.05 -14.17 1.94
CA LEU A 203 -19.38 -12.89 2.18
C LEU A 203 -18.07 -12.79 1.40
N VAL A 204 -17.20 -13.80 1.50
CA VAL A 204 -15.90 -13.80 0.81
C VAL A 204 -16.10 -13.78 -0.71
N ALA A 205 -16.98 -14.62 -1.26
CA ALA A 205 -17.27 -14.65 -2.69
C ALA A 205 -17.77 -13.29 -3.18
N HIS A 206 -18.71 -12.68 -2.47
CA HIS A 206 -19.21 -11.36 -2.81
C HIS A 206 -18.12 -10.28 -2.79
N VAL A 207 -17.25 -10.27 -1.78
CA VAL A 207 -16.14 -9.30 -1.74
C VAL A 207 -15.15 -9.50 -2.89
N GLN A 208 -14.87 -10.75 -3.28
CA GLN A 208 -14.01 -11.02 -4.44
C GLN A 208 -14.59 -10.46 -5.75
N GLU A 209 -15.92 -10.37 -5.85
CA GLU A 209 -16.64 -9.78 -6.99
C GLU A 209 -16.59 -8.25 -6.98
N ILE A 210 -16.80 -7.61 -5.82
CA ILE A 210 -16.98 -6.15 -5.75
C ILE A 210 -15.68 -5.37 -5.49
N ALA A 211 -14.61 -6.01 -5.03
CA ALA A 211 -13.40 -5.30 -4.62
C ALA A 211 -12.82 -4.47 -5.77
N GLU A 212 -12.78 -3.15 -5.57
CA GLU A 212 -12.50 -2.16 -6.61
C GLU A 212 -11.04 -2.20 -7.05
N VAL A 213 -10.10 -2.25 -6.10
CA VAL A 213 -8.65 -2.25 -6.42
C VAL A 213 -8.25 -3.50 -7.22
N PRO A 214 -8.59 -4.74 -6.79
CA PRO A 214 -8.35 -5.92 -7.64
C PRO A 214 -8.97 -5.78 -9.03
N SER A 215 -10.21 -5.29 -9.12
CA SER A 215 -10.92 -5.14 -10.40
C SER A 215 -10.27 -4.12 -11.34
N ALA A 216 -9.81 -2.98 -10.80
CA ALA A 216 -9.09 -1.97 -11.56
C ALA A 216 -7.75 -2.52 -12.10
N LEU A 217 -7.02 -3.31 -11.30
CA LEU A 217 -5.75 -3.88 -11.72
C LEU A 217 -5.89 -5.00 -12.75
N ARG A 218 -7.00 -5.74 -12.76
CA ARG A 218 -7.28 -6.78 -13.77
C ARG A 218 -7.31 -6.27 -15.21
N VAL A 219 -7.43 -4.96 -15.41
CA VAL A 219 -7.35 -4.35 -16.75
C VAL A 219 -5.95 -4.51 -17.35
N GLY A 220 -4.89 -4.58 -16.52
CA GLY A 220 -3.50 -4.61 -16.97
C GLY A 220 -2.61 -5.70 -16.37
N ALA A 221 -3.12 -6.50 -15.44
CA ALA A 221 -2.39 -7.61 -14.82
C ALA A 221 -3.31 -8.80 -14.51
N ASP A 222 -2.76 -10.02 -14.49
CA ASP A 222 -3.48 -11.18 -13.94
C ASP A 222 -3.60 -11.01 -12.42
N VAL A 223 -4.81 -10.80 -11.90
CA VAL A 223 -5.06 -10.65 -10.46
C VAL A 223 -6.09 -11.67 -10.00
N ARG A 224 -5.65 -12.65 -9.22
CA ARG A 224 -6.49 -13.81 -8.84
C ARG A 224 -6.50 -14.07 -7.32
N PRO A 225 -7.67 -14.30 -6.73
CA PRO A 225 -7.72 -14.84 -5.37
C PRO A 225 -7.21 -16.29 -5.35
N LEU A 226 -6.55 -16.66 -4.27
CA LEU A 226 -6.32 -18.07 -3.91
C LEU A 226 -7.53 -18.62 -3.13
N PRO A 227 -7.68 -19.95 -3.04
CA PRO A 227 -8.76 -20.54 -2.24
C PRO A 227 -8.79 -19.97 -0.82
N PRO A 228 -9.94 -19.47 -0.34
CA PRO A 228 -10.02 -18.80 0.94
C PRO A 228 -10.01 -19.80 2.09
N VAL A 229 -9.42 -19.39 3.21
CA VAL A 229 -9.56 -20.09 4.49
C VAL A 229 -10.75 -19.47 5.23
N VAL A 230 -11.75 -20.28 5.54
CA VAL A 230 -12.97 -19.85 6.23
C VAL A 230 -13.22 -20.72 7.45
N VAL A 231 -13.20 -20.10 8.63
CA VAL A 231 -13.40 -20.73 9.93
C VAL A 231 -14.67 -20.17 10.57
N SER A 232 -15.65 -21.04 10.83
CA SER A 232 -16.81 -20.71 11.67
C SER A 232 -16.45 -21.00 13.12
N THR A 233 -16.66 -20.02 13.99
CA THR A 233 -16.57 -20.22 15.45
C THR A 233 -17.96 -20.31 16.10
N GLU A 234 -19.02 -20.21 15.29
CA GLU A 234 -20.35 -20.64 15.70
C GLU A 234 -20.36 -22.17 15.79
N GLY A 235 -20.78 -22.67 16.96
CA GLY A 235 -20.80 -24.09 17.30
C GLY A 235 -21.91 -24.87 16.60
#